data_AF-A0A1Q7JVF6-F1
#
_entry.id   AF-A0A1Q7JVF6-F1
#
_cell.length_a   1.000
_cell.length_b   1.000
_cell.length_c   1.000
_cell.angle_alpha   90.00
_cell.angle_beta   90.00
_cell.angle_gamma   90.00
#
_symmetry.space_group_name_H-M   'P 1'
#
loop_
_entity.id
_entity.type
_entity.pdbx_description
1 polymer ?
#
loop_
_entity_poly.entity_id
_entity_poly.type
_entity_poly.pdbx_seq_one_letter_code
_entity_poly.pdbx_strand_id
1 'polypeptide(L)'
;MPIVGSHDIRKIIFHNFNDTDVRFSNDEILGYLNQIDKYKELDDVLDFGDALLEMEKSGMLRPIAQNFNTRYYRLWNTLEQATCKACGFSTYFAPNEEGEACPQCGAKM
;
A
#
# COMPACT_ATOMS: atom_id res chain seq x y z
N MET A 1 1.26 14.35 -12.30
CA MET A 1 1.44 13.20 -11.39
C MET A 1 0.14 12.86 -10.68
N PRO A 2 -0.65 11.91 -11.20
CA PRO A 2 -1.81 11.37 -10.51
C PRO A 2 -1.42 10.72 -9.19
N ILE A 3 -2.13 11.07 -8.12
CA ILE A 3 -1.92 10.48 -6.79
C ILE A 3 -2.62 9.13 -6.71
N VAL A 4 -1.88 8.11 -6.30
CA VAL A 4 -2.37 6.75 -6.10
C VAL A 4 -2.97 6.64 -4.70
N GLY A 5 -4.19 6.11 -4.61
CA GLY A 5 -4.82 5.84 -3.33
C GLY A 5 -4.13 4.70 -2.59
N SER A 6 -4.02 4.81 -1.26
CA SER A 6 -3.40 3.78 -0.42
C SER A 6 -4.08 2.41 -0.54
N HIS A 7 -5.36 2.37 -0.93
CA HIS A 7 -6.09 1.12 -1.14
C HIS A 7 -5.48 0.23 -2.23
N ASP A 8 -5.15 0.76 -3.41
CA ASP A 8 -4.62 -0.07 -4.50
C ASP A 8 -3.26 -0.64 -4.15
N ILE A 9 -2.44 0.13 -3.45
CA ILE A 9 -1.15 -0.30 -2.93
C ILE A 9 -1.34 -1.42 -1.90
N ARG A 10 -2.24 -1.23 -0.91
CA ARG A 10 -2.59 -2.27 0.08
C ARG A 10 -3.05 -3.56 -0.59
N LYS A 11 -3.88 -3.44 -1.63
CA LYS A 11 -4.37 -4.58 -2.43
C LYS A 11 -3.22 -5.31 -3.13
N ILE A 12 -2.33 -4.58 -3.81
CA ILE A 12 -1.16 -5.17 -4.47
C ILE A 12 -0.30 -5.94 -3.46
N ILE A 13 -0.02 -5.33 -2.31
CA ILE A 13 0.81 -5.94 -1.27
C ILE A 13 0.14 -7.18 -0.69
N PHE A 14 -1.17 -7.12 -0.39
CA PHE A 14 -1.91 -8.26 0.13
C PHE A 14 -1.91 -9.47 -0.84
N HIS A 15 -2.07 -9.23 -2.14
CA HIS A 15 -2.18 -10.34 -3.12
C HIS A 15 -0.83 -10.90 -3.57
N ASN A 16 0.24 -10.10 -3.55
CA ASN A 16 1.53 -10.49 -4.14
C ASN A 16 2.68 -10.62 -3.13
N PHE A 17 2.57 -9.97 -1.98
CA PHE A 17 3.68 -9.81 -1.02
C PHE A 17 3.28 -10.04 0.44
N ASN A 18 2.17 -10.74 0.68
CA ASN A 18 1.63 -10.95 2.04
C ASN A 18 2.34 -12.07 2.82
N ASP A 19 3.66 -11.95 2.91
CA ASP A 19 4.54 -12.86 3.62
C ASP A 19 5.68 -12.04 4.25
N THR A 20 5.96 -12.27 5.53
CA THR A 20 6.98 -11.51 6.29
C THR A 20 8.41 -11.79 5.82
N ASP A 21 8.66 -12.90 5.14
CA ASP A 21 9.98 -13.25 4.61
C ASP A 21 10.22 -12.73 3.19
N VAL A 22 9.16 -12.31 2.49
CA VAL A 22 9.23 -11.75 1.14
C VAL A 22 9.66 -10.29 1.18
N ARG A 23 10.67 -9.95 0.36
CA ARG A 23 11.07 -8.57 0.06
C ARG A 23 10.36 -8.11 -1.20
N PHE A 24 9.94 -6.86 -1.22
CA PHE A 24 9.47 -6.17 -2.43
C PHE A 24 9.98 -4.72 -2.48
N SER A 25 9.77 -4.03 -3.60
CA SER A 25 10.14 -2.62 -3.78
C SER A 25 9.00 -1.75 -4.29
N ASN A 26 9.17 -0.43 -4.22
CA ASN A 26 8.29 0.53 -4.86
C ASN A 26 8.23 0.36 -6.40
N ASP A 27 9.32 -0.11 -7.04
CA ASP A 27 9.32 -0.39 -8.48
C ASP A 27 8.44 -1.59 -8.84
N GLU A 28 8.44 -2.63 -8.00
CA GLU A 28 7.57 -3.78 -8.17
C GLU A 28 6.10 -3.40 -7.96
N ILE A 29 5.80 -2.56 -6.95
CA ILE A 29 4.45 -1.98 -6.76
C ILE A 29 4.02 -1.18 -8.00
N LEU A 30 4.90 -0.33 -8.55
CA LEU A 30 4.62 0.42 -9.77
C LEU A 30 4.32 -0.49 -10.96
N GLY A 31 5.03 -1.61 -11.09
CA GLY A 31 4.77 -2.63 -12.11
C GLY A 31 3.34 -3.17 -12.06
N TYR A 32 2.79 -3.40 -10.86
CA TYR A 32 1.40 -3.81 -10.70
C TYR A 32 0.41 -2.66 -10.88
N LEU A 33 0.72 -1.45 -10.40
CA LEU A 33 -0.13 -0.27 -10.60
C LEU A 33 -0.35 0.00 -12.09
N ASN A 34 0.71 -0.09 -12.90
CA ASN A 34 0.65 0.07 -14.35
C ASN A 34 -0.19 -1.00 -15.08
N GLN A 35 -0.61 -2.06 -14.38
CA GLN A 35 -1.50 -3.08 -14.94
C GLN A 35 -2.98 -2.82 -14.62
N ILE A 36 -3.30 -1.86 -13.76
CA ILE A 36 -4.67 -1.47 -13.44
C ILE A 36 -5.16 -0.47 -14.49
N ASP A 37 -6.31 -0.74 -15.11
CA ASP A 37 -6.81 0.03 -16.26
C ASP A 37 -6.91 1.54 -15.98
N LYS A 38 -7.35 1.91 -14.77
CA LYS A 38 -7.43 3.32 -14.36
C LYS A 38 -6.10 4.07 -14.38
N TYR A 39 -4.97 3.37 -14.25
CA TYR A 39 -3.62 3.95 -14.26
C TYR A 39 -2.94 3.82 -15.63
N LYS A 40 -3.25 2.77 -16.40
CA LYS A 40 -2.77 2.62 -17.78
C LYS A 40 -3.11 3.82 -18.67
N GLU A 41 -4.28 4.40 -18.46
CA GLU A 41 -4.80 5.49 -19.30
C GLU A 41 -4.18 6.86 -19.00
N LEU A 42 -3.36 6.98 -17.94
CA LEU A 42 -2.90 8.28 -17.45
C LEU A 42 -1.65 8.84 -18.16
N ASP A 43 -0.91 8.01 -18.91
CA ASP A 43 0.36 8.36 -19.60
C ASP A 43 1.24 9.37 -18.83
N ASP A 44 1.34 9.20 -17.51
CA ASP A 44 2.04 10.09 -16.59
C ASP A 44 2.69 9.23 -15.48
N VAL A 45 3.69 9.81 -14.81
CA VAL A 45 4.30 9.22 -13.63
C VAL A 45 3.24 9.17 -12.52
N LEU A 46 3.12 8.04 -11.84
CA LEU A 46 2.23 7.90 -10.69
C LEU A 46 2.93 8.40 -9.42
N ASP A 47 2.24 9.21 -8.62
CA ASP A 47 2.72 9.62 -7.30
C ASP A 47 2.11 8.71 -6.23
N PHE A 48 2.98 7.97 -5.55
CA PHE A 48 2.59 7.10 -4.44
C PHE A 48 3.63 7.11 -3.31
N GLY A 49 4.57 8.06 -3.35
CA GLY A 49 5.66 8.15 -2.38
C GLY A 49 5.14 8.44 -0.97
N ASP A 50 4.26 9.43 -0.85
CA ASP A 50 3.65 9.80 0.42
C ASP A 50 2.79 8.65 1.00
N ALA A 51 2.08 7.92 0.15
CA ALA A 51 1.31 6.76 0.58
C ALA A 51 2.21 5.67 1.21
N LEU A 52 3.37 5.40 0.61
CA LEU A 52 4.34 4.46 1.19
C LEU A 52 4.94 5.00 2.50
N LEU A 53 5.24 6.29 2.58
CA LEU A 53 5.75 6.91 3.80
C LEU A 53 4.74 6.82 4.95
N GLU A 54 3.45 7.03 4.69
CA GLU A 54 2.41 6.86 5.71
C GLU A 54 2.25 5.39 6.12
N MET A 55 2.42 4.45 5.20
CA MET A 55 2.45 3.01 5.52
C MET A 55 3.69 2.60 6.33
N GLU A 56 4.84 3.26 6.13
CA GLU A 56 6.02 3.10 6.98
C GLU A 56 5.76 3.65 8.39
N LYS A 57 5.22 4.87 8.51
CA LYS A 57 4.95 5.53 9.80
C LYS A 57 3.90 4.79 10.63
N SER A 58 2.86 4.27 9.99
CA SER A 58 1.80 3.50 10.65
C SER A 58 2.25 2.10 11.08
N GLY A 59 3.45 1.65 10.70
CA GLY A 59 3.92 0.31 11.06
C GLY A 59 3.34 -0.81 10.19
N MET A 60 2.73 -0.48 9.05
CA MET A 60 2.35 -1.48 8.04
C MET A 60 3.59 -2.03 7.33
N LEU A 61 4.47 -1.12 6.86
CA LEU A 61 5.67 -1.46 6.11
C LEU A 61 6.93 -1.36 6.96
N ARG A 62 7.81 -2.34 6.78
CA ARG A 62 9.18 -2.31 7.29
C ARG A 62 10.13 -1.88 6.18
N PRO A 63 10.66 -0.65 6.19
CA PRO A 63 11.74 -0.29 5.28
C PRO A 63 13.00 -1.08 5.66
N ILE A 64 13.64 -1.72 4.69
CA ILE A 64 14.84 -2.56 4.94
C ILE A 64 16.09 -2.08 4.20
N ALA A 65 15.93 -1.36 3.09
CA ALA A 65 17.04 -0.79 2.31
C ALA A 65 16.52 0.28 1.35
N GLN A 66 17.44 1.10 0.84
CA GLN A 66 17.18 2.03 -0.24
C GLN A 66 18.43 2.17 -1.13
N ASN A 67 18.24 2.33 -2.44
CA ASN A 67 19.26 2.85 -3.35
C ASN A 67 18.60 3.90 -4.27
N PHE A 68 19.29 5.01 -4.60
CA PHE A 68 18.77 6.12 -5.41
C PHE A 68 17.25 6.37 -5.25
N ASN A 69 16.44 5.82 -6.17
CA ASN A 69 14.99 5.97 -6.22
C ASN A 69 14.19 4.73 -5.76
N THR A 70 14.86 3.59 -5.51
CA THR A 70 14.21 2.33 -5.11
C THR A 70 14.30 2.15 -3.59
N ARG A 71 13.15 2.00 -2.95
CA ARG A 71 13.02 1.60 -1.54
C ARG A 71 12.57 0.14 -1.49
N TYR A 72 13.18 -0.61 -0.59
CA TYR A 72 12.86 -2.01 -0.36
C TYR A 72 12.16 -2.19 0.97
N TYR A 73 11.16 -3.07 0.95
CA TYR A 73 10.23 -3.30 2.03
C TYR A 73 10.13 -4.78 2.37
N ARG A 74 9.76 -5.03 3.63
CA ARG A 74 9.10 -6.25 4.09
C ARG A 74 7.86 -5.87 4.90
N LEU A 75 7.04 -6.85 5.21
CA LEU A 75 6.00 -6.69 6.21
C LEU A 75 6.55 -6.97 7.62
N TRP A 76 6.04 -6.24 8.61
CA TRP A 76 6.24 -6.60 10.01
C TRP A 76 5.40 -7.83 10.39
N ASN A 77 4.16 -7.87 9.87
CA ASN A 77 3.19 -8.94 10.05
C ASN A 77 2.40 -9.09 8.74
N THR A 78 1.85 -10.27 8.47
CA THR A 78 0.92 -10.44 7.35
C THR A 78 -0.28 -9.50 7.51
N LEU A 79 -0.76 -8.98 6.39
CA LEU A 79 -1.96 -8.17 6.27
C LEU A 79 -3.21 -9.03 6.34
N GLU A 80 -4.25 -8.47 6.93
CA GLU A 80 -5.58 -9.07 7.03
C GLU A 80 -6.62 -8.17 6.33
N GLN A 81 -7.68 -8.78 5.81
CA GLN A 81 -8.78 -8.02 5.22
C GLN A 81 -9.68 -7.47 6.33
N ALA A 82 -9.91 -6.17 6.32
CA ALA A 82 -10.85 -5.48 7.20
C ALA A 82 -11.94 -4.78 6.39
N THR A 83 -13.14 -4.72 6.94
CA THR A 83 -14.28 -4.02 6.31
C THR A 83 -14.70 -2.85 7.18
N CYS A 84 -14.69 -1.64 6.59
CA CYS A 84 -15.06 -0.43 7.27
C CYS A 84 -16.54 -0.48 7.68
N LYS A 85 -16.83 -0.35 8.97
CA LYS A 85 -18.21 -0.36 9.48
C LYS A 85 -19.05 0.84 9.03
N ALA A 86 -18.41 1.96 8.66
CA ALA A 86 -19.10 3.19 8.28
C ALA A 86 -19.58 3.20 6.82
N CYS A 87 -18.79 2.66 5.89
CA CYS A 87 -19.10 2.69 4.46
C CYS A 87 -19.15 1.31 3.78
N GLY A 88 -18.85 0.23 4.51
CA GLY A 88 -18.83 -1.13 3.97
C GLY A 88 -17.65 -1.44 3.05
N PHE A 89 -16.71 -0.50 2.88
CA PHE A 89 -15.54 -0.68 2.03
C PHE A 89 -14.54 -1.65 2.65
N SER A 90 -14.09 -2.65 1.89
CA SER A 90 -13.06 -3.59 2.33
C SER A 90 -11.66 -3.14 1.91
N THR A 91 -10.71 -3.26 2.81
CA THR A 91 -9.29 -2.94 2.59
C THR A 91 -8.41 -3.86 3.45
N TYR A 92 -7.10 -3.64 3.49
CA TYR A 92 -6.14 -4.53 4.15
C TYR A 92 -5.26 -3.77 5.15
N PHE A 93 -5.05 -4.32 6.34
CA PHE A 93 -4.28 -3.72 7.44
C PHE A 93 -3.36 -4.73 8.10
N ALA A 94 -2.26 -4.26 8.68
CA ALA A 94 -1.45 -5.07 9.60
C ALA A 94 -2.09 -5.05 11.00
N PRO A 95 -2.06 -6.15 11.79
CA PRO A 95 -2.74 -6.24 13.09
C PRO A 95 -2.41 -5.19 14.17
N ASN A 96 -1.35 -4.39 13.98
CA ASN A 96 -0.91 -3.34 14.91
C ASN A 96 -0.60 -2.04 14.15
N GLU A 97 -1.27 -1.80 13.04
CA GLU A 97 -1.08 -0.58 12.25
C GLU A 97 -1.66 0.63 13.02
N GLU A 98 -0.86 1.68 13.20
CA GLU A 98 -1.31 2.89 13.87
C GLU A 98 -2.19 3.74 12.95
N GLY A 99 -3.30 4.23 13.50
CA GLY A 99 -4.16 5.17 12.78
C GLY A 99 -4.95 4.55 11.63
N GLU A 100 -5.35 3.27 11.74
CA GLU A 100 -6.20 2.59 10.76
C GLU A 100 -7.46 3.40 10.43
N ALA A 101 -7.41 4.10 9.31
CA ALA A 101 -8.50 4.89 8.77
C ALA A 101 -8.89 4.32 7.41
N CYS A 102 -10.21 4.23 7.19
CA CYS A 102 -10.74 3.77 5.93
C CYS A 102 -10.25 4.67 4.79
N PRO A 103 -9.59 4.13 3.75
CA PRO A 103 -9.07 4.93 2.65
C PRO A 103 -10.19 5.57 1.80
N GLN A 104 -11.43 5.10 1.93
CA GLN A 104 -12.59 5.61 1.18
C GLN A 104 -13.32 6.74 1.90
N CYS A 105 -13.48 6.69 3.23
CA CYS A 105 -14.30 7.65 3.98
C CYS A 105 -13.60 8.29 5.19
N GLY A 106 -12.36 7.91 5.50
CA GLY A 106 -11.59 8.44 6.63
C GLY A 106 -12.09 8.02 8.01
N ALA A 107 -13.15 7.22 8.11
CA ALA A 107 -13.63 6.69 9.38
C ALA A 107 -12.61 5.70 9.97
N LYS A 108 -12.53 5.66 11.29
CA LYS A 108 -11.77 4.62 12.00
C LYS A 108 -12.30 3.23 11.63
N MET A 109 -11.39 2.29 11.40
CA MET A 109 -11.71 0.91 11.00
C MET A 109 -12.31 0.08 12.14
#